data_AF-A0A2A9GQC4-F1
#
_entry.id   AF-A0A2A9GQC4-F1
#
_cell.length_a   1.000
_cell.length_b   1.000
_cell.length_c   1.000
_cell.angle_alpha   90.00
_cell.angle_beta   90.00
_cell.angle_gamma   90.00
#
_symmetry.space_group_name_H-M   'P 1'
#
loop_
_entity.id
_entity.type
_entity.pdbx_description
1 polymer ?
#
loop_
_entity_poly.entity_id
_entity_poly.type
_entity_poly.pdbx_seq_one_letter_code
_entity_poly.pdbx_strand_id
1 'polypeptide(L)'
;MKALSLIPLCLLGLAACSDPESIARYPIDPPTAEKALPNRLGRAELREVSLPQYAGGQEIAFQTEDGALRSNPDNLWADDPARSVTLALARQISSLSGATVISEPWPLADPPTRKIEVRIEQMLPGADGQLHVAGVYFVTASGFESSGDTVRRFDFTVPMGSQDPQAQAIAKANSTAVTMLARQIAQLR
;
A
#
# COMPACT_ATOMS: atom_id res chain seq x y z
N MET A 1 60.45 16.42 -36.03
CA MET A 1 59.05 16.90 -35.96
C MET A 1 58.16 15.70 -35.68
N LYS A 2 57.96 15.35 -34.41
CA LYS A 2 57.06 14.26 -34.00
C LYS A 2 55.74 14.90 -33.58
N ALA A 3 54.69 14.67 -34.36
CA ALA A 3 53.32 14.96 -33.97
C ALA A 3 52.99 14.06 -32.76
N LEU A 4 53.03 14.64 -31.57
CA LEU A 4 52.59 13.98 -30.35
C LEU A 4 51.05 13.96 -30.41
N SER A 5 50.52 12.80 -30.80
CA SER A 5 49.09 12.55 -30.93
C SER A 5 48.40 12.75 -29.57
N LEU A 6 47.71 13.88 -29.43
CA LEU A 6 46.97 14.35 -28.24
C LEU A 6 45.54 13.78 -28.21
N ILE A 7 45.39 12.48 -28.46
CA ILE A 7 44.09 11.79 -28.48
C ILE A 7 44.25 10.49 -27.69
N PRO A 8 44.16 10.53 -26.34
CA PRO A 8 43.07 9.77 -25.71
C PRO A 8 42.64 10.30 -24.32
N LEU A 9 42.58 11.62 -24.06
CA LEU A 9 42.16 12.12 -22.73
C LEU A 9 40.65 12.41 -22.61
N CYS A 10 39.90 12.50 -23.71
CA CYS A 10 38.46 12.80 -23.70
C CYS A 10 37.53 11.61 -23.39
N LEU A 11 38.05 10.39 -23.20
CA LEU A 11 37.22 9.18 -23.04
C LEU A 11 37.03 8.72 -21.58
N LEU A 12 37.63 9.40 -20.60
CA LEU A 12 37.52 9.04 -19.17
C LEU A 12 36.35 9.71 -18.42
N GLY A 13 35.54 10.54 -19.09
CA GLY A 13 34.46 11.31 -18.46
C GLY A 13 33.09 10.62 -18.39
N LEU A 14 32.88 9.46 -19.02
CA LEU A 14 31.57 8.79 -19.07
C LEU A 14 31.37 7.73 -17.98
N ALA A 15 32.32 7.56 -17.05
CA ALA A 15 32.16 6.70 -15.89
C ALA A 15 31.50 7.40 -14.69
N ALA A 16 30.73 8.47 -14.92
CA ALA A 16 29.75 8.96 -13.94
C ALA A 16 28.55 8.00 -13.93
N CYS A 17 28.80 6.80 -13.41
CA CYS A 17 27.78 5.81 -13.08
C CYS A 17 26.72 6.49 -12.21
N SER A 18 25.45 6.35 -12.62
CA SER A 18 24.29 6.72 -11.83
C SER A 18 24.45 6.23 -10.39
N ASP A 19 24.31 7.12 -9.41
CA ASP A 19 24.33 6.77 -8.00
C ASP A 19 23.12 5.86 -7.70
N PRO A 20 23.32 4.57 -7.36
CA PRO A 20 22.21 3.65 -7.10
C PRO A 20 21.39 4.03 -5.87
N GLU A 21 21.90 4.91 -5.00
CA GLU A 21 21.20 5.40 -3.81
C GLU A 21 20.36 6.67 -4.07
N SER A 22 20.44 7.24 -5.27
CA SER A 22 19.71 8.47 -5.63
C SER A 22 18.19 8.31 -5.69
N ILE A 23 17.69 7.09 -5.89
CA ILE A 23 16.24 6.79 -5.97
C ILE A 23 15.86 5.83 -4.86
N ALA A 24 15.14 6.33 -3.88
CA ALA A 24 14.62 5.55 -2.77
C ALA A 24 13.33 4.81 -3.18
N ARG A 25 13.20 3.56 -2.73
CA ARG A 25 12.02 2.72 -2.93
C ARG A 25 11.46 2.28 -1.59
N TYR A 26 10.23 2.67 -1.30
CA TYR A 26 9.59 2.43 -0.02
C TYR A 26 8.52 1.34 -0.14
N PRO A 27 8.55 0.28 0.69
CA PRO A 27 7.49 -0.73 0.70
C PRO A 27 6.31 -0.30 1.58
N ILE A 28 5.10 -0.72 1.21
CA ILE A 28 3.94 -0.77 2.12
C ILE A 28 3.93 -2.17 2.75
N ASP A 29 4.72 -2.33 3.81
CA ASP A 29 4.85 -3.60 4.53
C ASP A 29 4.60 -3.39 6.03
N PRO A 30 3.36 -3.62 6.50
CA PRO A 30 3.07 -3.60 7.94
C PRO A 30 3.77 -4.76 8.65
N PRO A 31 4.29 -4.53 9.88
CA PRO A 31 4.81 -5.61 10.72
C PRO A 31 3.77 -6.73 10.88
N THR A 32 4.22 -7.98 10.86
CA THR A 32 3.34 -9.14 10.99
C THR A 32 2.50 -9.01 12.26
N ALA A 33 1.18 -9.03 12.09
CA ALA A 33 0.27 -9.01 13.22
C ALA A 33 0.27 -10.34 13.98
N GLU A 34 0.04 -10.27 15.28
CA GLU A 34 -0.26 -11.44 16.09
C GLU A 34 -1.76 -11.76 16.07
N LYS A 35 -2.09 -13.05 16.21
CA LYS A 35 -3.49 -13.49 16.26
C LYS A 35 -4.17 -12.94 17.50
N ALA A 36 -5.20 -12.13 17.30
CA ALA A 36 -5.91 -11.44 18.37
C ALA A 36 -7.44 -11.47 18.22
N LEU A 37 -7.96 -11.95 17.09
CA LEU A 37 -9.38 -11.96 16.76
C LEU A 37 -9.86 -13.38 16.40
N PRO A 38 -11.15 -13.69 16.61
CA PRO A 38 -11.71 -14.96 16.15
C PRO A 38 -11.78 -15.02 14.62
N ASN A 39 -11.74 -16.23 14.06
CA ASN A 39 -11.96 -16.43 12.63
C ASN A 39 -13.46 -16.31 12.32
N ARG A 40 -13.85 -15.19 11.70
CA ARG A 40 -15.23 -14.94 11.24
C ARG A 40 -15.39 -14.90 9.73
N LEU A 41 -14.28 -14.82 9.00
CA LEU A 41 -14.26 -14.70 7.54
C LEU A 41 -14.11 -16.05 6.84
N GLY A 42 -13.59 -17.07 7.51
CA GLY A 42 -13.35 -18.38 6.92
C GLY A 42 -12.32 -18.31 5.79
N ARG A 43 -12.72 -18.73 4.59
CA ARG A 43 -11.96 -18.56 3.35
C ARG A 43 -12.49 -17.37 2.58
N ALA A 44 -11.69 -16.33 2.37
CA ALA A 44 -12.13 -15.12 1.71
C ALA A 44 -11.18 -14.70 0.59
N GLU A 45 -11.71 -14.51 -0.61
CA GLU A 45 -10.98 -13.91 -1.72
C GLU A 45 -11.04 -12.38 -1.58
N LEU A 46 -9.89 -11.72 -1.53
CA LEU A 46 -9.79 -10.26 -1.53
C LEU A 46 -9.56 -9.79 -2.97
N ARG A 47 -10.49 -9.00 -3.49
CA ARG A 47 -10.29 -8.32 -4.76
C ARG A 47 -9.19 -7.28 -4.66
N GLU A 48 -8.56 -6.93 -5.78
CA GLU A 48 -7.58 -5.85 -5.79
C GLU A 48 -8.21 -4.56 -5.22
N VAL A 49 -7.49 -3.94 -4.29
CA VAL A 49 -7.92 -2.74 -3.60
C VAL A 49 -7.92 -1.58 -4.59
N SER A 50 -9.08 -0.92 -4.73
CA SER A 50 -9.17 0.29 -5.53
C SER A 50 -8.62 1.48 -4.75
N LEU A 51 -7.71 2.23 -5.36
CA LEU A 51 -7.11 3.44 -4.83
C LEU A 51 -7.47 4.65 -5.69
N PRO A 52 -7.49 5.87 -5.12
CA PRO A 52 -7.59 7.08 -5.92
C PRO A 52 -6.32 7.25 -6.76
N GLN A 53 -6.44 7.86 -7.95
CA GLN A 53 -5.35 7.93 -8.93
C GLN A 53 -4.05 8.51 -8.37
N TYR A 54 -4.14 9.52 -7.51
CA TYR A 54 -2.97 10.16 -6.89
C TYR A 54 -2.23 9.23 -5.90
N ALA A 55 -2.91 8.24 -5.31
CA ALA A 55 -2.32 7.28 -4.38
C ALA A 55 -1.92 5.97 -5.05
N GLY A 56 -2.42 5.71 -6.27
CA GLY A 56 -2.06 4.55 -7.08
C GLY A 56 -0.84 4.76 -7.98
N GLY A 57 -0.28 5.98 -8.04
CA GLY A 57 0.93 6.27 -8.81
C GLY A 57 2.21 5.70 -8.19
N GLN A 58 3.25 5.51 -8.99
CA GLN A 58 4.54 5.00 -8.49
C GLN A 58 5.27 6.00 -7.59
N GLU A 59 5.11 7.29 -7.83
CA GLU A 59 5.69 8.33 -6.97
C GLU A 59 4.86 8.50 -5.70
N ILE A 60 5.53 8.81 -4.59
CA ILE A 60 4.85 9.03 -3.31
C ILE A 60 4.24 10.44 -3.30
N ALA A 61 2.93 10.50 -3.50
CA ALA A 61 2.17 11.75 -3.45
C ALA A 61 1.94 12.24 -2.01
N PHE A 62 1.96 13.56 -1.82
CA PHE A 62 1.68 14.24 -0.56
C PHE A 62 1.03 15.60 -0.80
N GLN A 63 0.28 16.08 0.18
CA GLN A 63 -0.31 17.42 0.14
C GLN A 63 0.65 18.45 0.72
N THR A 64 0.73 19.59 0.06
CA THR A 64 1.44 20.79 0.52
C THR A 64 0.49 21.81 1.15
N GLU A 65 1.04 22.83 1.82
CA GLU A 65 0.25 23.84 2.54
C GLU A 65 -0.74 24.62 1.65
N ASP A 66 -0.46 24.74 0.36
CA ASP A 66 -1.36 25.34 -0.65
C ASP A 66 -2.51 24.41 -1.08
N GLY A 67 -2.61 23.21 -0.50
CA GLY A 67 -3.63 22.21 -0.76
C GLY A 67 -3.37 21.34 -1.99
N ALA A 68 -2.31 21.62 -2.77
CA ALA A 68 -1.97 20.84 -3.96
C ALA A 68 -1.38 19.48 -3.59
N LEU A 69 -1.59 18.48 -4.46
CA LEU A 69 -0.88 17.21 -4.37
C LEU A 69 0.39 17.30 -5.21
N ARG A 70 1.51 16.95 -4.60
CA ARG A 70 2.83 16.90 -5.23
C ARG A 70 3.48 15.55 -4.95
N SER A 71 4.45 15.20 -5.76
CA SER A 71 5.24 13.99 -5.62
C SER A 71 6.69 14.28 -6.01
N ASN A 72 7.61 13.39 -5.65
CA ASN A 72 9.02 13.50 -6.00
C ASN A 72 9.44 12.22 -6.76
N PRO A 73 10.00 12.31 -7.98
CA PRO A 73 10.48 11.15 -8.74
C PRO A 73 11.62 10.38 -8.06
N ASP A 74 12.33 10.98 -7.11
CA ASP A 74 13.41 10.32 -6.35
C ASP A 74 12.87 9.42 -5.22
N ASN A 75 11.57 9.52 -4.90
CA ASN A 75 10.92 8.75 -3.85
C ASN A 75 9.74 7.95 -4.42
N LEU A 76 10.01 6.67 -4.67
CA LEU A 76 9.07 5.77 -5.32
C LEU A 76 8.53 4.75 -4.33
N TRP A 77 7.33 4.25 -4.59
CA TRP A 77 6.89 2.98 -4.02
C TRP A 77 7.74 1.84 -4.59
N ALA A 78 8.07 0.87 -3.73
CA ALA A 78 8.87 -0.29 -4.11
C ALA A 78 8.14 -1.25 -5.07
N ASP A 79 6.82 -1.08 -5.19
CA ASP A 79 5.91 -1.92 -5.95
C ASP A 79 4.66 -1.10 -6.29
N ASP A 80 3.77 -1.64 -7.12
CA ASP A 80 2.47 -1.03 -7.38
C ASP A 80 1.69 -0.84 -6.07
N PRO A 81 1.18 0.36 -5.76
CA PRO A 81 0.51 0.62 -4.48
C PRO A 81 -0.76 -0.21 -4.27
N ALA A 82 -1.59 -0.38 -5.31
CA ALA A 82 -2.82 -1.15 -5.20
C ALA A 82 -2.51 -2.62 -4.91
N ARG A 83 -1.55 -3.20 -5.62
CA ARG A 83 -1.04 -4.55 -5.37
C ARG A 83 -0.45 -4.68 -3.96
N SER A 84 0.38 -3.73 -3.55
CA SER A 84 1.05 -3.72 -2.25
C SER A 84 0.05 -3.72 -1.10
N VAL A 85 -0.91 -2.79 -1.13
CA VAL A 85 -1.97 -2.66 -0.13
C VAL A 85 -2.82 -3.94 -0.11
N THR A 86 -3.20 -4.48 -1.27
CA THR A 86 -3.99 -5.72 -1.37
C THR A 86 -3.29 -6.88 -0.68
N LEU A 87 -2.02 -7.12 -1.02
CA LEU A 87 -1.24 -8.22 -0.46
C LEU A 87 -1.00 -8.05 1.04
N ALA A 88 -0.65 -6.83 1.47
CA ALA A 88 -0.44 -6.52 2.88
C ALA A 88 -1.74 -6.69 3.69
N LEU A 89 -2.88 -6.25 3.16
CA LEU A 89 -4.18 -6.37 3.80
C LEU A 89 -4.61 -7.83 3.96
N ALA A 90 -4.48 -8.65 2.91
CA ALA A 90 -4.77 -10.08 2.97
C ALA A 90 -3.92 -10.80 4.03
N ARG A 91 -2.61 -10.50 4.08
CA ARG A 91 -1.69 -11.04 5.11
C ARG A 91 -2.14 -10.62 6.51
N GLN A 92 -2.37 -9.33 6.73
CA GLN A 92 -2.73 -8.79 8.04
C GLN A 92 -4.07 -9.36 8.55
N ILE A 93 -5.10 -9.45 7.71
CA ILE A 93 -6.40 -10.05 8.11
C ILE A 93 -6.21 -11.53 8.50
N SER A 94 -5.45 -12.28 7.69
CA SER A 94 -5.17 -13.70 7.95
C SER A 94 -4.41 -13.88 9.27
N SER A 95 -3.36 -13.09 9.50
CA SER A 95 -2.57 -13.12 10.73
C SER A 95 -3.40 -12.73 11.97
N LEU A 96 -4.22 -11.68 11.89
CA LEU A 96 -5.02 -11.18 13.01
C LEU A 96 -6.12 -12.16 13.44
N SER A 97 -6.78 -12.83 12.49
CA SER A 97 -8.01 -13.61 12.73
C SER A 97 -7.84 -15.12 12.60
N GLY A 98 -6.79 -15.58 11.92
CA GLY A 98 -6.63 -16.98 11.49
C GLY A 98 -7.55 -17.37 10.33
N ALA A 99 -8.21 -16.42 9.67
CA ALA A 99 -8.89 -16.65 8.41
C ALA A 99 -7.89 -16.93 7.27
N THR A 100 -8.34 -17.60 6.22
CA THR A 100 -7.57 -17.74 4.97
C THR A 100 -8.02 -16.67 4.01
N VAL A 101 -7.32 -15.54 4.00
CA VAL A 101 -7.60 -14.42 3.07
C VAL A 101 -6.49 -14.34 2.03
N ILE A 102 -6.87 -14.42 0.75
CA ILE A 102 -5.93 -14.44 -0.39
C ILE A 102 -6.42 -13.45 -1.43
N SER A 103 -5.50 -12.70 -2.02
CA SER A 103 -5.81 -11.79 -3.13
C SER A 103 -6.25 -12.56 -4.38
N GLU A 104 -7.16 -12.00 -5.17
CA GLU A 104 -7.55 -12.59 -6.45
C GLU A 104 -6.35 -12.73 -7.41
N PRO A 105 -6.34 -13.74 -8.31
CA PRO A 105 -7.31 -14.83 -8.38
C PRO A 105 -7.10 -15.90 -7.28
N TRP A 106 -8.19 -16.45 -6.76
CA TRP A 106 -8.15 -17.51 -5.74
C TRP A 106 -7.38 -18.77 -6.21
N PRO A 107 -6.27 -19.14 -5.56
CA PRO A 107 -5.39 -20.19 -6.08
C PRO A 107 -5.70 -21.59 -5.51
N LEU A 108 -6.56 -21.69 -4.50
CA LEU A 108 -6.83 -22.96 -3.81
C LEU A 108 -7.97 -23.71 -4.48
N ALA A 109 -7.87 -25.05 -4.54
CA ALA A 109 -8.93 -25.91 -5.08
C ALA A 109 -10.26 -25.75 -4.32
N ASP A 110 -10.12 -25.52 -3.01
CA ASP A 110 -11.20 -25.33 -2.07
C ASP A 110 -11.70 -23.87 -2.18
N PRO A 111 -12.92 -23.61 -2.68
CA PRO A 111 -13.32 -22.26 -3.09
C PRO A 111 -13.47 -21.29 -1.91
N PRO A 112 -13.36 -19.97 -2.14
CA PRO A 112 -13.64 -18.99 -1.11
C PRO A 112 -15.12 -19.08 -0.72
N THR A 113 -15.42 -18.80 0.54
CA THR A 113 -16.79 -18.70 1.10
C THR A 113 -17.26 -17.25 1.23
N ARG A 114 -16.33 -16.30 1.09
CA ARG A 114 -16.57 -14.85 1.09
C ARG A 114 -15.75 -14.17 0.00
N LYS A 115 -16.23 -13.04 -0.49
CA LYS A 115 -15.46 -12.07 -1.27
C LYS A 115 -15.35 -10.77 -0.49
N ILE A 116 -14.16 -10.19 -0.48
CA ILE A 116 -13.88 -8.90 0.14
C ILE A 116 -13.53 -7.93 -0.98
N GLU A 117 -14.17 -6.78 -1.01
CA GLU A 117 -13.82 -5.68 -1.89
C GLU A 117 -13.59 -4.43 -1.05
N VAL A 118 -12.51 -3.70 -1.33
CA VAL A 118 -12.15 -2.47 -0.63
C VAL A 118 -11.96 -1.37 -1.66
N ARG A 119 -12.65 -0.26 -1.44
CA ARG A 119 -12.53 0.95 -2.24
C ARG A 119 -12.06 2.06 -1.33
N ILE A 120 -10.80 2.43 -1.46
CA ILE A 120 -10.23 3.56 -0.77
C ILE A 120 -10.56 4.81 -1.59
N GLU A 121 -11.30 5.73 -0.98
CA GLU A 121 -11.71 6.99 -1.62
C GLU A 121 -10.69 8.09 -1.31
N GLN A 122 -10.02 7.99 -0.16
CA GLN A 122 -8.97 8.89 0.27
C GLN A 122 -7.85 8.11 0.96
N MET A 123 -6.62 8.32 0.51
CA MET A 123 -5.39 7.88 1.18
C MET A 123 -4.36 9.01 1.07
N LEU A 124 -4.63 10.10 1.79
CA LEU A 124 -4.01 11.40 1.57
C LEU A 124 -3.02 11.73 2.68
N PRO A 125 -1.70 11.77 2.40
CA PRO A 125 -0.74 12.40 3.29
C PRO A 125 -0.97 13.92 3.33
N GLY A 126 -1.61 14.40 4.38
CA GLY A 126 -2.00 15.80 4.54
C GLY A 126 -0.83 16.68 4.99
N ALA A 127 -0.91 17.97 4.67
CA ALA A 127 0.02 18.99 5.14
C ALA A 127 -0.06 19.21 6.67
N ASP A 128 -1.12 18.70 7.31
CA ASP A 128 -1.33 18.68 8.76
C ASP A 128 -0.53 17.59 9.49
N GLY A 129 0.31 16.84 8.77
CA GLY A 129 1.11 15.76 9.34
C GLY A 129 0.33 14.47 9.58
N GLN A 130 -0.88 14.35 9.03
CA GLN A 130 -1.72 13.17 9.16
C GLN A 130 -1.91 12.48 7.81
N LEU A 131 -1.88 11.15 7.79
CA LEU A 131 -2.41 10.36 6.68
C LEU A 131 -3.92 10.18 6.89
N HIS A 132 -4.73 10.80 6.03
CA HIS A 132 -6.18 10.70 6.04
C HIS A 132 -6.63 9.51 5.18
N VAL A 133 -7.38 8.58 5.78
CA VAL A 133 -7.78 7.34 5.12
C VAL A 133 -9.29 7.15 5.25
N ALA A 134 -9.98 7.14 4.12
CA ALA A 134 -11.43 6.97 4.08
C ALA A 134 -11.87 6.13 2.89
N GLY A 135 -13.02 5.47 3.03
CA GLY A 135 -13.62 4.68 1.98
C GLY A 135 -14.65 3.68 2.48
N VAL A 136 -14.82 2.61 1.72
CA VAL A 136 -15.82 1.56 1.99
C VAL A 136 -15.25 0.19 1.69
N TYR A 137 -15.64 -0.80 2.49
CA TYR A 137 -15.44 -2.20 2.16
C TYR A 137 -16.75 -2.97 2.14
N PHE A 138 -16.74 -4.04 1.36
CA PHE A 138 -17.82 -4.98 1.15
C PHE A 138 -17.33 -6.37 1.50
N VAL A 139 -18.13 -7.13 2.25
CA VAL A 139 -17.91 -8.56 2.47
C VAL A 139 -19.17 -9.26 2.00
N THR A 140 -19.08 -10.07 0.95
CA THR A 140 -20.23 -10.76 0.35
C THR A 140 -20.03 -12.26 0.35
N ALA A 141 -21.11 -13.02 0.25
CA ALA A 141 -21.01 -14.45 -0.01
C ALA A 141 -20.51 -14.71 -1.45
N SER A 142 -19.65 -15.70 -1.63
CA SER A 142 -19.12 -16.11 -2.95
C SER A 142 -20.04 -17.05 -3.74
N GLY A 143 -21.28 -17.31 -3.26
CA GLY A 143 -22.27 -18.21 -3.88
C GLY A 143 -23.69 -17.64 -3.87
N PHE A 144 -24.70 -18.47 -4.15
CA PHE A 144 -26.11 -18.06 -4.26
C PHE A 144 -26.82 -17.80 -2.91
N GLU A 145 -26.12 -17.95 -1.79
CA GLU A 145 -26.67 -17.65 -0.47
C GLU A 145 -26.65 -16.13 -0.22
N SER A 146 -27.84 -15.53 -0.20
CA SER A 146 -28.05 -14.08 0.01
C SER A 146 -27.80 -13.62 1.46
N SER A 147 -27.50 -14.51 2.40
CA SER A 147 -27.38 -14.13 3.81
C SER A 147 -25.94 -13.77 4.19
N GLY A 148 -25.71 -12.51 4.58
CA GLY A 148 -24.49 -12.08 5.26
C GLY A 148 -23.70 -10.95 4.61
N ASP A 149 -24.22 -10.29 3.57
CA ASP A 149 -23.55 -9.15 2.95
C ASP A 149 -23.36 -8.03 3.97
N THR A 150 -22.12 -7.53 4.05
CA THR A 150 -21.76 -6.43 4.93
C THR A 150 -21.16 -5.30 4.12
N VAL A 151 -21.70 -4.10 4.34
CA VAL A 151 -21.14 -2.85 3.82
C VAL A 151 -20.75 -1.99 5.02
N ARG A 152 -19.51 -1.50 5.03
CA ARG A 152 -19.00 -0.64 6.11
C ARG A 152 -18.11 0.44 5.53
N ARG A 153 -18.38 1.68 5.94
CA ARG A 153 -17.48 2.80 5.71
C ARG A 153 -16.40 2.82 6.78
N PHE A 154 -15.23 3.31 6.42
CA PHE A 154 -14.16 3.64 7.34
C PHE A 154 -13.68 5.05 7.07
N ASP A 155 -13.28 5.73 8.13
CA ASP A 155 -12.69 7.07 8.13
C ASP A 155 -11.81 7.16 9.37
N PHE A 156 -10.50 7.31 9.16
CA PHE A 156 -9.53 7.45 10.24
C PHE A 156 -8.27 8.17 9.76
N THR A 157 -7.51 8.70 10.72
CA THR A 157 -6.21 9.33 10.47
C THR A 157 -5.08 8.55 11.14
N VAL A 158 -3.91 8.53 10.50
CA VAL A 158 -2.67 7.99 11.07
C VAL A 158 -1.64 9.12 11.16
N PRO A 159 -1.05 9.40 12.34
CA PRO A 159 0.01 10.40 12.45
C PRO A 159 1.25 10.03 11.63
N MET A 160 1.78 10.99 10.88
CA MET A 160 3.07 10.87 10.20
C MET A 160 4.15 11.41 11.13
N GLY A 161 5.11 10.56 11.51
CA GLY A 161 6.17 10.95 12.43
C GLY A 161 7.00 12.11 11.88
N SER A 162 7.27 13.13 12.70
CA SER A 162 7.97 14.35 12.26
C SER A 162 9.50 14.23 12.20
N GLN A 163 10.06 13.07 12.58
CA GLN A 163 11.50 12.85 12.68
C GLN A 163 12.08 12.13 11.44
N ASP A 164 11.24 11.42 10.70
CA ASP A 164 11.66 10.68 9.51
C ASP A 164 11.60 11.60 8.28
N PRO A 165 12.42 11.33 7.23
CA PRO A 165 12.20 11.88 5.91
C PRO A 165 10.74 11.65 5.46
N GLN A 166 10.15 12.65 4.78
CA GLN A 166 8.73 12.67 4.47
C GLN A 166 8.22 11.38 3.80
N ALA A 167 8.91 10.90 2.77
CA ALA A 167 8.55 9.66 2.08
C ALA A 167 8.55 8.43 3.00
N GLN A 168 9.52 8.34 3.91
CA GLN A 168 9.59 7.28 4.92
C GLN A 168 8.45 7.37 5.93
N ALA A 169 8.12 8.58 6.39
CA ALA A 169 6.98 8.81 7.29
C ALA A 169 5.65 8.40 6.64
N ILE A 170 5.46 8.75 5.36
CA ILE A 170 4.29 8.37 4.57
C ILE A 170 4.19 6.85 4.42
N ALA A 171 5.29 6.17 4.10
CA ALA A 171 5.31 4.71 3.96
C ALA A 171 4.94 4.01 5.27
N LYS A 172 5.52 4.45 6.41
CA LYS A 172 5.18 3.94 7.75
C LYS A 172 3.71 4.17 8.10
N ALA A 173 3.16 5.35 7.78
CA ALA A 173 1.76 5.66 8.02
C ALA A 173 0.83 4.78 7.16
N ASN A 174 1.17 4.54 5.89
CA ASN A 174 0.43 3.63 5.01
C ASN A 174 0.42 2.19 5.54
N SER A 175 1.58 1.68 5.96
CA SER A 175 1.65 0.37 6.62
C SER A 175 0.75 0.29 7.86
N THR A 176 0.78 1.32 8.71
CA THR A 176 -0.08 1.39 9.91
C THR A 176 -1.56 1.44 9.53
N ALA A 177 -1.93 2.19 8.50
CA ALA A 177 -3.30 2.26 7.99
C ALA A 177 -3.80 0.90 7.50
N VAL A 178 -2.96 0.11 6.81
CA VAL A 178 -3.29 -1.26 6.41
C VAL A 178 -3.59 -2.14 7.63
N THR A 179 -2.77 -2.08 8.68
CA THR A 179 -3.04 -2.83 9.93
C THR A 179 -4.35 -2.40 10.59
N MET A 180 -4.65 -1.10 10.62
CA MET A 180 -5.91 -0.59 11.18
C MET A 180 -7.12 -1.06 10.39
N LEU A 181 -7.07 -0.98 9.05
CA LEU A 181 -8.14 -1.44 8.19
C LEU A 181 -8.33 -2.97 8.27
N ALA A 182 -7.23 -3.74 8.30
CA ALA A 182 -7.26 -5.19 8.49
C ALA A 182 -8.00 -5.58 9.78
N ARG A 183 -7.73 -4.86 10.88
CA ARG A 183 -8.40 -5.08 12.16
C ARG A 183 -9.90 -4.77 12.06
N GLN A 184 -10.29 -3.68 11.40
CA GLN A 184 -11.71 -3.36 11.21
C GLN A 184 -12.45 -4.42 10.39
N ILE A 185 -11.85 -4.91 9.30
CA ILE A 185 -12.44 -5.97 8.46
C ILE A 185 -12.52 -7.28 9.24
N ALA A 186 -11.48 -7.64 10.00
CA ALA A 186 -11.46 -8.87 10.80
C ALA A 186 -12.44 -8.86 11.99
N GLN A 187 -12.88 -7.68 12.45
CA GLN A 187 -13.83 -7.52 13.55
C GLN A 187 -15.30 -7.64 13.15
N LEU A 188 -15.59 -7.86 11.85
CA LEU A 188 -16.95 -8.05 11.32
C LEU A 188 -17.79 -8.94 12.27
N ARG A 189 -19.02 -8.54 12.56
CA ARG A 189 -19.98 -9.37 13.31
C ARG A 189 -21.09 -9.82 12.38
#